data_AF-A0A1H9VHK5-F1
#
_entry.id   AF-A0A1H9VHK5-F1
#
_cell.length_a   1.000
_cell.length_b   1.000
_cell.length_c   1.000
_cell.angle_alpha   90.00
_cell.angle_beta   90.00
_cell.angle_gamma   90.00
#
_symmetry.space_group_name_H-M   'P 1'
#
loop_
_entity.id
_entity.type
_entity.pdbx_description
1 polymer ?
#
loop_
_entity_poly.entity_id
_entity_poly.type
_entity_poly.pdbx_seq_one_letter_code
_entity_poly.pdbx_strand_id
1 'polypeptide(L)'
;MFDRIFADMSHRVANWAGQPPAFVLALATVIIWLVTGPIFHYSDTWQLVINTGTTIVTFLMVFLIQNAQNRDGSAIQAKLDELIRAVDAARNDFIGIEHLTEAELQRIKAVLEQECGDDATHHLAIARLLERR
;
A
#
# COMPACT_ATOMS: atom_id res chain seq x y z
N MET A 1 -21.07 13.91 -0.94
CA MET A 1 -21.26 13.51 -2.36
C MET A 1 -19.91 13.39 -3.06
N PHE A 2 -19.04 14.40 -2.96
CA PHE A 2 -17.67 14.36 -3.51
C PHE A 2 -16.80 13.23 -2.96
N ASP A 3 -16.83 12.96 -1.65
CA ASP A 3 -15.99 11.90 -1.05
C ASP A 3 -16.31 10.50 -1.60
N ARG A 4 -17.58 10.22 -1.88
CA ARG A 4 -17.99 8.94 -2.47
C ARG A 4 -17.53 8.80 -3.93
N ILE A 5 -17.66 9.88 -4.71
CA ILE A 5 -17.22 9.90 -6.11
C ILE A 5 -15.69 9.74 -6.19
N PHE A 6 -14.96 10.44 -5.34
CA PHE A 6 -13.50 10.33 -5.26
C PHE A 6 -13.06 8.93 -4.82
N ALA A 7 -13.75 8.34 -3.83
CA ALA A 7 -13.47 6.98 -3.39
C ALA A 7 -13.72 5.95 -4.51
N ASP A 8 -14.86 6.04 -5.20
CA ASP A 8 -15.19 5.11 -6.28
C ASP A 8 -14.24 5.26 -7.47
N MET A 9 -13.86 6.48 -7.84
CA MET A 9 -12.84 6.73 -8.86
C MET A 9 -11.48 6.17 -8.46
N SER A 10 -11.03 6.43 -7.24
CA SER A 10 -9.73 5.95 -6.73
C SER A 10 -9.66 4.43 -6.75
N HIS A 11 -10.71 3.73 -6.32
CA HIS A 11 -10.74 2.26 -6.36
C HIS A 11 -10.75 1.71 -7.78
N ARG A 12 -11.53 2.32 -8.68
CA ARG A 12 -11.57 1.88 -10.08
C ARG A 12 -10.22 2.08 -10.75
N VAL A 13 -9.57 3.22 -10.52
CA VAL A 13 -8.24 3.52 -11.08
C VAL A 13 -7.18 2.61 -10.47
N ALA A 14 -7.16 2.41 -9.15
CA ALA A 14 -6.21 1.52 -8.49
C ALA A 14 -6.35 0.07 -8.98
N ASN A 15 -7.58 -0.44 -9.05
CA ASN A 15 -7.85 -1.79 -9.53
C ASN A 15 -7.46 -1.95 -11.01
N TRP A 16 -7.76 -0.96 -11.85
CA TRP A 16 -7.44 -1.03 -13.26
C TRP A 16 -5.94 -0.88 -13.52
N ALA A 17 -5.26 0.02 -12.83
CA ALA A 17 -3.83 0.22 -12.94
C ALA A 17 -3.01 -1.02 -12.56
N GLY A 18 -3.52 -1.86 -11.65
CA GLY A 18 -2.91 -3.14 -11.29
C GLY A 18 -3.15 -4.29 -12.29
N GLN A 19 -3.99 -4.10 -13.31
CA GLN A 19 -4.35 -5.15 -14.26
C GLN A 19 -3.40 -5.22 -15.47
N PRO A 20 -3.12 -6.43 -16.01
CA PRO A 20 -2.32 -6.60 -17.23
C PRO A 20 -2.67 -5.68 -18.42
N PRO A 21 -3.95 -5.42 -18.77
CA PRO A 21 -4.30 -4.48 -19.84
C PRO A 21 -3.82 -3.04 -19.61
N ALA A 22 -3.78 -2.53 -18.38
CA ALA A 22 -3.29 -1.19 -18.11
C ALA A 22 -1.79 -1.09 -18.39
N PHE A 23 -1.02 -2.13 -18.03
CA PHE A 23 0.40 -2.21 -18.38
C PHE A 23 0.62 -2.24 -19.89
N VAL A 24 -0.17 -3.03 -20.63
CA VAL A 24 -0.09 -3.10 -22.09
C VAL A 24 -0.39 -1.74 -22.73
N LEU A 25 -1.40 -1.02 -22.24
CA LEU A 25 -1.73 0.32 -22.74
C LEU A 25 -0.64 1.36 -22.42
N ALA A 26 -0.08 1.32 -21.21
CA ALA A 26 1.04 2.18 -20.83
C ALA A 26 2.26 1.91 -21.72
N LEU A 27 2.59 0.63 -21.95
CA LEU A 27 3.69 0.23 -22.82
C LEU A 27 3.46 0.66 -24.27
N ALA A 28 2.25 0.45 -24.80
CA ALA A 28 1.87 0.92 -26.14
C ALA A 28 2.02 2.44 -26.28
N THR A 29 1.64 3.20 -25.25
CA THR A 29 1.81 4.66 -25.23
C THR A 29 3.27 5.05 -25.32
N VAL A 30 4.16 4.38 -24.58
CA VAL A 30 5.61 4.61 -24.64
C VAL A 30 6.18 4.25 -26.02
N ILE A 31 5.73 3.15 -26.61
CA ILE A 31 6.16 2.73 -27.97
C ILE A 31 5.72 3.75 -29.02
N ILE A 32 4.46 4.20 -28.98
CA ILE A 32 3.95 5.23 -29.91
C ILE A 32 4.76 6.51 -29.77
N TRP A 33 5.00 6.96 -28.53
CA TRP A 33 5.85 8.11 -28.28
C TRP A 33 7.23 7.92 -28.91
N LEU A 34 7.91 6.79 -28.66
CA LEU A 34 9.23 6.49 -29.21
C LEU A 34 9.25 6.52 -30.76
N VAL A 35 8.26 5.91 -31.41
CA VAL A 35 8.14 5.86 -32.88
C VAL A 35 7.86 7.25 -33.48
N THR A 36 7.20 8.14 -32.75
CA THR A 36 7.02 9.54 -33.18
C THR A 36 8.29 10.38 -33.01
N GLY A 37 9.26 9.95 -32.21
CA GLY A 37 10.52 10.66 -31.95
C GLY A 37 11.29 11.09 -33.21
N PRO A 38 11.53 10.22 -34.21
CA PRO A 38 12.18 10.57 -35.46
C PRO A 38 11.47 11.66 -36.27
N ILE A 39 10.14 11.70 -36.24
CA ILE A 39 9.34 12.74 -36.93
C ILE A 39 9.60 14.11 -36.30
N PHE A 40 9.72 14.15 -34.97
CA PHE A 40 10.00 15.36 -34.19
C PHE A 40 11.49 15.60 -33.94
N HIS A 41 12.38 14.87 -34.62
CA HIS A 41 13.83 14.96 -34.48
C HIS A 41 14.31 14.86 -33.02
N TYR A 42 13.59 14.11 -32.18
CA TYR A 42 13.85 14.00 -30.74
C TYR A 42 13.96 15.35 -30.01
N SER A 43 13.19 16.35 -30.46
CA SER A 43 13.21 17.72 -29.91
C SER A 43 12.90 17.81 -28.40
N ASP A 44 13.34 18.91 -27.78
CA ASP A 44 13.07 19.21 -26.37
C ASP A 44 11.57 19.26 -26.07
N THR A 45 10.76 19.82 -26.97
CA THR A 45 9.29 19.85 -26.81
C THR A 45 8.69 18.45 -26.81
N TRP A 46 9.18 17.55 -27.66
CA TRP A 46 8.71 16.16 -27.72
C TRP A 46 9.05 15.37 -26.44
N GLN A 47 10.23 15.61 -25.85
CA GLN A 47 10.60 15.05 -24.54
C GLN A 47 9.79 15.69 -23.40
N LEU A 48 9.59 17.01 -23.45
CA LEU A 48 8.86 17.76 -22.44
C LEU A 48 7.41 17.28 -22.31
N VAL A 49 6.74 17.00 -23.43
CA VAL A 49 5.35 16.52 -23.42
C VAL A 49 5.20 15.22 -22.64
N ILE A 50 6.05 14.21 -22.90
CA ILE A 50 5.93 12.95 -22.16
C ILE A 50 6.31 13.13 -20.70
N ASN A 51 7.38 13.86 -20.39
CA ASN A 51 7.85 14.06 -19.02
C ASN A 51 6.79 14.80 -18.18
N THR A 52 6.22 15.86 -18.75
CA THR A 52 5.20 16.66 -18.08
C THR A 52 3.92 15.85 -17.89
N GLY A 53 3.49 15.13 -18.93
CA GLY A 53 2.29 14.29 -18.88
C GLY A 53 2.41 13.17 -17.84
N THR A 54 3.50 12.39 -17.87
CA THR A 54 3.70 11.29 -16.91
C THR A 54 3.87 11.81 -15.49
N THR A 55 4.52 12.95 -15.29
CA THR A 55 4.65 13.57 -13.96
C THR A 55 3.29 13.96 -13.39
N ILE A 56 2.42 14.62 -14.18
CA ILE A 56 1.07 14.99 -13.74
C ILE A 56 0.26 13.73 -13.41
N VAL A 57 0.28 12.72 -14.29
CA VAL A 57 -0.42 11.45 -14.07
C VAL A 57 0.08 10.78 -12.80
N THR A 58 1.40 10.72 -12.58
CA THR A 58 2.01 10.11 -11.39
C THR A 58 1.63 10.87 -10.13
N PHE A 59 1.65 12.21 -10.16
CA PHE A 59 1.24 13.04 -9.03
C PHE A 59 -0.22 12.76 -8.63
N LEU A 60 -1.14 12.72 -9.61
CA LEU A 60 -2.53 12.37 -9.36
C LEU A 60 -2.68 10.92 -8.85
N MET A 61 -1.92 9.99 -9.45
CA MET A 61 -1.93 8.57 -9.08
C MET A 61 -1.57 8.36 -7.62
N VAL A 62 -0.60 9.11 -7.08
CA VAL A 62 -0.21 9.02 -5.66
C VAL A 62 -1.42 9.27 -4.75
N PHE A 63 -2.22 10.32 -5.01
CA PHE A 63 -3.41 10.58 -4.20
C PHE A 63 -4.49 9.51 -4.36
N LEU A 64 -4.70 9.02 -5.58
CA LEU A 64 -5.68 7.95 -5.84
C LEU A 64 -5.29 6.65 -5.13
N ILE A 65 -4.01 6.27 -5.22
CA ILE A 65 -3.46 5.11 -4.53
C ILE A 65 -3.57 5.29 -3.02
N GLN A 66 -3.17 6.44 -2.48
CA GLN A 66 -3.29 6.71 -1.04
C GLN A 66 -4.73 6.62 -0.56
N ASN A 67 -5.71 7.13 -1.32
CA ASN A 67 -7.10 7.02 -0.95
C ASN A 67 -7.60 5.57 -0.96
N ALA A 68 -7.24 4.80 -1.99
CA ALA A 68 -7.59 3.38 -2.07
C ALA A 68 -6.93 2.58 -0.93
N GLN A 69 -5.64 2.81 -0.69
CA GLN A 69 -4.87 2.17 0.39
C GLN A 69 -5.40 2.53 1.78
N ASN A 70 -5.75 3.80 2.02
CA ASN A 70 -6.32 4.22 3.31
C ASN A 70 -7.65 3.50 3.58
N ARG A 71 -8.53 3.41 2.57
CA ARG A 71 -9.81 2.72 2.72
C ARG A 71 -9.64 1.21 2.90
N ASP A 72 -8.74 0.58 2.14
CA ASP A 72 -8.44 -0.84 2.29
C ASP A 72 -7.81 -1.14 3.67
N GLY A 73 -6.96 -0.24 4.18
CA GLY A 73 -6.41 -0.29 5.53
C GLY A 73 -7.48 -0.30 6.61
N SER A 74 -8.42 0.65 6.57
CA SER A 74 -9.55 0.69 7.52
C SER A 74 -10.45 -0.54 7.42
N ALA A 75 -10.67 -1.07 6.21
CA ALA A 75 -11.46 -2.29 6.03
C ALA A 75 -10.76 -3.53 6.60
N ILE A 76 -9.43 -3.60 6.52
CA ILE A 76 -8.64 -4.65 7.16
C ILE A 76 -8.74 -4.54 8.68
N GLN A 77 -8.56 -3.34 9.24
CA GLN A 77 -8.68 -3.08 10.68
C GLN A 77 -10.04 -3.54 11.21
N ALA A 78 -11.15 -3.13 10.58
CA ALA A 78 -12.49 -3.51 11.02
C ALA A 78 -12.73 -5.03 10.98
N LYS A 79 -12.15 -5.74 10.00
CA LYS A 79 -12.21 -7.20 9.93
C LYS A 79 -11.39 -7.86 11.04
N LEU A 80 -10.22 -7.32 11.37
CA LEU A 80 -9.38 -7.81 12.46
C LEU A 80 -10.05 -7.58 13.82
N ASP A 81 -10.66 -6.41 14.02
CA ASP A 81 -11.43 -6.10 15.23
C ASP A 81 -12.57 -7.10 15.45
N GLU A 82 -13.29 -7.45 14.38
CA GLU A 82 -14.35 -8.46 14.44
C GLU A 82 -13.80 -9.85 14.79
N LEU A 83 -12.63 -10.23 14.23
CA LEU A 83 -11.98 -11.50 14.57
C LEU A 83 -11.51 -11.53 16.03
N ILE A 84 -10.95 -10.44 16.55
CA ILE A 84 -10.56 -10.32 17.97
C ILE A 84 -11.80 -10.47 18.84
N ARG A 85 -12.88 -9.74 18.51
CA ARG A 85 -14.15 -9.77 19.24
C ARG A 85 -14.80 -11.17 19.26
N ALA A 86 -14.58 -11.98 18.23
CA ALA A 86 -15.17 -13.30 18.09
C ALA A 86 -14.37 -14.44 18.77
N VAL A 87 -13.13 -14.18 19.21
CA VAL A 87 -12.26 -15.19 19.82
C VAL A 87 -12.25 -15.03 21.34
N ASP A 88 -12.78 -16.01 22.08
CA ASP A 88 -12.92 -15.96 23.54
C ASP A 88 -11.61 -15.72 24.31
N ALA A 89 -10.48 -16.20 23.77
CA ALA A 89 -9.15 -16.03 24.38
C ALA A 89 -8.42 -14.75 23.93
N ALA A 90 -8.99 -13.98 23.00
CA ALA A 90 -8.36 -12.76 22.49
C ALA A 90 -8.64 -11.57 23.42
N ARG A 91 -7.69 -10.63 23.46
CA ARG A 91 -7.79 -9.41 24.28
C ARG A 91 -8.52 -8.33 23.50
N ASN A 92 -9.78 -8.07 23.86
CA ASN A 92 -10.59 -7.01 23.24
C ASN A 92 -9.99 -5.59 23.40
N ASP A 93 -9.09 -5.38 24.36
CA ASP A 93 -8.36 -4.11 24.54
C ASP A 93 -7.48 -3.73 23.33
N PHE A 94 -7.24 -4.66 22.38
CA PHE A 94 -6.55 -4.37 21.12
C PHE A 94 -7.43 -3.82 20.01
N ILE A 95 -8.74 -3.80 20.18
CA ILE A 95 -9.66 -3.23 19.19
C ILE A 95 -9.46 -1.72 19.14
N GLY A 96 -9.23 -1.17 17.95
CA GLY A 96 -9.10 0.27 17.74
C GLY A 96 -7.75 0.90 18.13
N ILE A 97 -6.70 0.10 18.38
CA ILE A 97 -5.37 0.60 18.77
C ILE A 97 -4.71 1.51 17.71
N GLU A 98 -5.17 1.47 16.46
CA GLU A 98 -4.70 2.34 15.37
C GLU A 98 -5.00 3.83 15.59
N HIS A 99 -5.89 4.16 16.53
CA HIS A 99 -6.19 5.53 16.91
C HIS A 99 -5.24 6.08 17.99
N LEU A 100 -4.41 5.22 18.58
CA LEU A 100 -3.43 5.61 19.59
C LEU A 100 -2.28 6.38 18.97
N THR A 101 -1.62 7.20 19.79
CA THR A 101 -0.38 7.84 19.37
C THR A 101 0.72 6.80 19.19
N GLU A 102 1.72 7.11 18.34
CA GLU A 102 2.88 6.23 18.13
C GLU A 102 3.54 5.84 19.47
N ALA A 103 3.67 6.78 20.40
CA ALA A 103 4.27 6.53 21.71
C ALA A 103 3.46 5.52 22.56
N GLU A 104 2.13 5.57 22.50
CA GLU A 104 1.25 4.63 23.19
C GLU A 104 1.29 3.24 22.53
N LEU A 105 1.27 3.20 21.19
CA LEU A 105 1.31 1.96 20.42
C LEU A 105 2.64 1.22 20.66
N GLN A 106 3.76 1.94 20.74
CA GLN A 106 5.07 1.38 21.10
C GLN A 106 5.10 0.83 22.54
N ARG A 107 4.44 1.49 23.50
CA ARG A 107 4.32 0.97 24.88
C ARG A 107 3.55 -0.34 24.91
N ILE A 108 2.43 -0.43 24.18
CA ILE A 108 1.63 -1.66 24.11
C ILE A 108 2.43 -2.79 23.46
N LYS A 109 3.17 -2.52 22.38
CA LYS A 109 4.07 -3.51 21.75
C LYS A 109 5.13 -4.01 22.72
N ALA A 110 5.79 -3.10 23.46
CA ALA A 110 6.81 -3.48 24.43
C ALA A 110 6.25 -4.36 25.57
N VAL A 111 5.03 -4.07 26.06
CA VAL A 111 4.36 -4.92 27.05
C VAL A 111 4.04 -6.29 26.46
N LEU A 112 3.54 -6.36 25.23
CA LEU A 112 3.25 -7.62 24.54
C LEU A 112 4.52 -8.48 24.37
N GLU A 113 5.62 -7.88 23.93
CA GLU A 113 6.91 -8.54 23.75
C GLU A 113 7.43 -9.11 25.10
N GLN A 114 7.22 -8.39 26.20
CA GLN A 114 7.57 -8.88 27.54
C GLN A 114 6.67 -10.02 28.00
N GLU A 115 5.36 -9.94 27.75
CA GLU A 115 4.37 -10.96 28.14
C GLU A 115 4.50 -12.25 27.34
N CYS A 116 4.82 -12.17 26.04
CA CYS A 116 5.06 -13.33 25.19
C CYS A 116 6.39 -14.06 25.49
N GLY A 117 7.22 -13.50 26.38
CA GLY A 117 8.43 -14.13 26.88
C GLY A 117 9.64 -13.92 25.97
N ASP A 118 10.66 -13.28 26.55
CA ASP A 118 12.07 -13.20 26.13
C ASP A 118 12.39 -13.78 24.73
N ASP A 119 12.47 -12.88 23.75
CA ASP A 119 12.84 -13.14 22.35
C ASP A 119 14.15 -13.94 22.23
N ALA A 120 14.98 -13.97 23.28
CA ALA A 120 16.12 -14.88 23.40
C ALA A 120 15.74 -16.36 23.18
N THR A 121 14.61 -16.83 23.70
CA THR A 121 14.22 -18.25 23.56
C THR A 121 13.74 -18.56 22.14
N HIS A 122 13.06 -17.62 21.48
CA HIS A 122 12.55 -17.75 20.12
C HIS A 122 13.68 -17.59 19.08
N HIS A 123 14.56 -16.61 19.25
CA HIS A 123 15.78 -16.45 18.44
C HIS A 123 16.72 -17.64 18.59
N LEU A 124 16.89 -18.20 19.81
CA LEU A 124 17.65 -19.43 20.01
C LEU A 124 16.97 -20.65 19.37
N ALA A 125 15.64 -20.74 19.38
CA ALA A 125 14.91 -21.81 18.71
C ALA A 125 15.05 -21.72 17.17
N ILE A 126 14.96 -20.53 16.60
CA ILE A 126 15.17 -20.29 15.16
C ILE A 126 16.63 -20.54 14.78
N ALA A 127 17.60 -20.08 15.58
CA ALA A 127 19.02 -20.35 15.37
C ALA A 127 19.32 -21.86 15.38
N ARG A 128 18.76 -22.62 16.34
CA ARG A 128 18.88 -24.09 16.38
C ARG A 128 18.25 -24.79 15.17
N LEU A 129 17.19 -24.23 14.58
CA LEU A 129 16.55 -24.78 13.38
C LEU A 129 17.38 -24.51 12.12
N LEU A 130 18.05 -23.36 12.05
CA LEU A 130 18.95 -23.01 10.95
C LEU A 130 20.27 -23.77 11.00
N GLU A 131 20.81 -24.07 12.20
CA GLU A 131 22.00 -24.91 12.37
C GLU A 131 21.75 -26.41 12.07
N ARG A 132 20.49 -26.85 12.01
CA ARG A 132 20.12 -28.25 11.76
C ARG A 132 19.95 -28.60 10.27
N ARG A 133 20.24 -27.68 9.36
CA ARG A 133 20.09 -27.84 7.90
C ARG A 133 21.43 -27.68 7.18
#